data_AF-A0A8M8UTQ7-F1
#
_entry.id   AF-A0A8M8UTQ7-F1
#
_cell.length_a   1.000
_cell.length_b   1.000
_cell.length_c   1.000
_cell.angle_alpha   90.00
_cell.angle_beta   90.00
_cell.angle_gamma   90.00
#
_symmetry.space_group_name_H-M   'P 1'
#
loop_
_entity.id
_entity.type
_entity.pdbx_description
1 polymer ?
#
loop_
_entity_poly.entity_id
_entity_poly.type
_entity_poly.pdbx_seq_one_letter_code
_entity_poly.pdbx_strand_id
1 'polypeptide(L)'
;MPPLYITENGVADNNDVKLTAKQACVDKTRVQYHQEHLAYLLLAIRKLKFDVRGYFAWSYCDNFEWTAGYKSRFGIIYTDYVNNLTRYMKSSAFWFAKFLKPSLPTSPTSDKRQDERGRKCESRKRKAPENV
;
A
#
# COMPACT_ATOMS: atom_id res chain seq x y z
N MET A 1 -19.07 -0.07 20.54
CA MET A 1 -17.95 0.90 20.44
C MET A 1 -18.14 1.69 19.16
N PRO A 2 -18.01 3.03 19.19
CA PRO A 2 -18.19 3.85 18.00
C PRO A 2 -17.07 3.61 16.98
N PRO A 3 -17.27 4.00 15.71
CA PRO A 3 -16.23 3.97 14.70
C PRO A 3 -15.00 4.79 15.09
N LEU A 4 -13.82 4.24 14.85
CA LEU A 4 -12.54 4.84 15.22
C LEU A 4 -11.80 5.38 13.99
N TYR A 5 -11.26 6.58 14.13
CA TYR A 5 -10.29 7.17 13.21
C TYR A 5 -9.02 7.46 14.00
N ILE A 6 -7.88 6.95 13.52
CA ILE A 6 -6.57 7.33 14.05
C ILE A 6 -6.19 8.64 13.36
N THR A 7 -6.54 9.76 13.98
CA THR A 7 -6.41 11.10 13.38
C THR A 7 -4.97 11.56 13.25
N GLU A 8 -4.07 11.07 14.10
CA GLU A 8 -2.64 11.38 14.07
C GLU A 8 -1.83 10.21 14.61
N ASN A 9 -0.79 9.81 13.88
CA ASN A 9 0.23 8.87 14.35
C ASN A 9 1.53 9.08 13.59
N GLY A 10 2.67 9.11 14.28
CA GLY A 10 3.95 9.37 13.65
C GLY A 10 5.12 9.33 14.61
N VAL A 11 6.32 9.45 14.06
CA VAL A 11 7.57 9.48 14.82
C VAL A 11 8.47 10.62 14.33
N ALA A 12 9.07 11.33 15.27
CA ALA A 12 10.00 12.40 15.01
C ALA A 12 11.40 11.86 14.72
N ASP A 13 12.06 12.43 13.71
CA ASP A 13 13.52 12.43 13.63
C ASP A 13 14.05 13.78 14.13
N ASN A 14 15.27 13.77 14.68
CA ASN A 14 15.98 14.99 14.99
C ASN A 14 16.41 15.69 13.69
N ASN A 15 16.25 17.01 13.62
CA ASN A 15 16.76 17.83 12.52
C ASN A 15 18.29 17.97 12.63
N ASP A 16 19.02 17.08 11.97
CA ASP A 16 20.47 17.18 11.84
C ASP A 16 20.85 18.07 10.64
N VAL A 17 21.27 19.29 10.93
CA VAL A 17 21.69 20.30 9.94
C VAL A 17 22.94 19.91 9.16
N LYS A 18 23.67 18.87 9.57
CA LYS A 18 24.85 18.37 8.86
C LYS A 18 24.49 17.43 7.71
N LEU A 19 23.26 16.92 7.68
CA LEU A 19 22.82 16.00 6.64
C LEU A 19 22.44 16.76 5.36
N THR A 20 22.85 16.21 4.23
CA THR A 20 22.28 16.61 2.93
C THR A 20 20.81 16.21 2.87
N ALA A 21 20.00 16.90 2.04
CA ALA A 21 18.59 16.56 1.84
C ALA A 21 18.41 15.07 1.47
N LYS A 22 19.30 14.51 0.65
CA LYS A 22 19.29 13.09 0.27
C LYS A 22 19.50 12.16 1.47
N GLN A 23 20.42 12.49 2.37
CA GLN A 23 20.66 11.71 3.59
C GLN A 23 19.48 11.83 4.57
N ALA A 24 18.92 13.02 4.75
CA ALA A 24 17.76 13.26 5.60
C ALA A 24 16.49 12.53 5.10
N CYS A 25 16.43 12.18 3.80
CA CYS A 25 15.34 11.39 3.22
C CYS A 25 15.42 9.88 3.50
N VAL A 26 16.53 9.38 4.07
CA VAL A 26 16.68 7.95 4.42
C VAL A 26 16.18 7.70 5.85
N ASP A 27 14.85 7.57 6.00
CA ASP A 27 14.17 7.50 7.29
C ASP A 27 13.61 6.11 7.63
N LYS A 28 14.51 5.13 7.73
CA LYS A 28 14.15 3.72 7.98
C LYS A 28 13.35 3.53 9.28
N THR A 29 13.67 4.29 10.33
CA THR A 29 12.96 4.23 11.61
C THR A 29 11.49 4.61 11.45
N ARG A 30 11.19 5.67 10.68
CA ARG A 30 9.80 6.07 10.39
C ARG A 30 9.05 5.02 9.58
N VAL A 31 9.70 4.42 8.58
CA VAL A 31 9.13 3.29 7.83
C VAL A 31 8.74 2.15 8.78
N GLN A 32 9.68 1.72 9.62
CA GLN A 32 9.46 0.63 10.57
C GLN A 32 8.34 0.96 11.57
N TYR A 33 8.33 2.18 12.11
CA TYR A 33 7.30 2.64 13.04
C TYR A 33 5.89 2.50 12.46
N HIS A 34 5.66 2.97 11.24
CA HIS A 34 4.35 2.87 10.59
C HIS A 34 3.99 1.43 10.22
N GLN A 35 4.95 0.61 9.77
CA GLN A 35 4.72 -0.81 9.49
C GLN A 35 4.22 -1.54 10.74
N GLU A 36 4.86 -1.34 11.88
CA GLU A 36 4.49 -1.97 13.14
C GLU A 36 3.12 -1.48 13.63
N HIS A 37 2.87 -0.17 13.63
CA HIS A 37 1.57 0.38 14.05
C HIS A 37 0.41 -0.12 13.19
N LEU A 38 0.59 -0.15 11.86
CA LEU A 38 -0.45 -0.64 10.95
C LEU A 38 -0.65 -2.16 11.08
N ALA A 39 0.41 -2.93 11.39
CA ALA A 39 0.29 -4.36 11.67
C ALA A 39 -0.55 -4.62 12.94
N TYR A 40 -0.29 -3.89 14.03
CA TYR A 40 -1.09 -3.99 15.25
C TYR A 40 -2.52 -3.48 15.06
N LEU A 41 -2.73 -2.41 14.29
CA LEU A 41 -4.06 -1.92 13.95
C LEU A 41 -4.86 -2.97 13.17
N LEU A 42 -4.21 -3.65 12.23
CA LEU A 42 -4.80 -4.76 11.48
C LEU A 42 -5.17 -5.94 12.39
N LEU A 43 -4.34 -6.26 13.38
CA LEU A 43 -4.65 -7.27 14.40
C LEU A 43 -5.88 -6.87 15.22
N ALA A 44 -5.96 -5.62 15.67
CA ALA A 44 -7.12 -5.11 16.41
C ALA A 44 -8.42 -5.20 15.58
N ILE A 45 -8.38 -4.81 14.30
CA ILE A 45 -9.53 -4.94 13.38
C ILE A 45 -9.93 -6.41 13.22
N ARG A 46 -8.97 -7.30 12.94
CA ARG A 46 -9.27 -8.70 12.58
C ARG A 46 -9.64 -9.58 13.76
N LYS A 47 -8.93 -9.45 14.89
CA LYS A 47 -9.05 -10.32 16.07
C LYS A 47 -10.03 -9.76 17.10
N LEU A 48 -9.95 -8.45 17.36
CA LEU A 48 -10.76 -7.80 18.40
C LEU A 48 -12.01 -7.10 17.84
N LYS A 49 -12.19 -7.10 16.51
CA LYS A 49 -13.38 -6.58 15.81
C LYS A 49 -13.66 -5.09 16.04
N PHE A 50 -12.61 -4.28 16.17
CA PHE A 50 -12.74 -2.82 16.19
C PHE A 50 -13.14 -2.28 14.79
N ASP A 51 -14.12 -1.37 14.73
CA ASP A 51 -14.49 -0.63 13.50
C ASP A 51 -13.53 0.56 13.31
N VAL A 52 -12.39 0.31 12.68
CA VAL A 52 -11.41 1.36 12.32
C VAL A 52 -11.62 1.79 10.88
N ARG A 53 -11.85 3.08 10.66
CA ARG A 53 -12.23 3.64 9.35
C ARG A 53 -11.17 4.50 8.69
N GLY A 54 -10.14 4.91 9.43
CA GLY A 54 -9.08 5.72 8.88
C GLY A 54 -7.84 5.76 9.75
N TYR A 55 -6.71 6.00 9.09
CA TYR A 55 -5.41 6.19 9.70
C TYR A 55 -4.70 7.33 8.97
N PHE A 56 -4.32 8.36 9.71
CA PHE A 56 -3.69 9.56 9.19
C PHE A 56 -2.30 9.71 9.79
N ALA A 57 -1.29 9.61 8.93
CA ALA A 57 0.10 9.76 9.35
C ALA A 57 0.40 11.24 9.64
N TRP A 58 0.87 11.52 10.86
CA TRP A 58 1.44 12.81 11.21
C TRP A 58 2.93 12.80 10.85
N SER A 59 3.38 13.52 9.83
CA SER A 59 2.61 14.47 9.00
C SER A 59 2.97 14.36 7.51
N TYR A 60 2.23 15.08 6.67
CA TYR A 60 2.50 15.10 5.22
C TYR A 60 3.91 15.60 4.91
N CYS A 61 4.34 16.71 5.50
CA CYS A 61 5.68 17.28 5.35
C CYS A 61 6.22 17.81 6.67
N ASP A 62 7.55 17.95 6.78
CA ASP A 62 8.17 18.57 7.94
C ASP A 62 7.60 19.97 8.16
N ASN A 63 7.13 20.24 9.38
CA ASN A 63 6.39 21.43 9.75
C ASN A 63 6.97 22.05 11.06
N PHE A 64 6.29 23.08 11.58
CA PHE A 64 6.64 23.69 12.85
C PHE A 64 6.04 22.87 14.01
N GLU A 65 6.89 22.24 14.82
CA GLU A 65 6.47 21.38 15.92
C GLU A 65 6.47 22.14 17.25
N TRP A 66 5.53 23.09 17.38
CA TRP A 66 5.23 23.81 18.63
C TRP A 66 6.48 24.33 19.36
N THR A 67 6.71 23.90 20.60
CA THR A 67 7.85 24.32 21.43
C THR A 67 9.19 23.84 20.88
N ALA A 68 9.22 22.79 20.06
CA ALA A 68 10.43 22.30 19.40
C ALA A 68 10.77 23.09 18.12
N GLY A 69 9.82 23.88 17.60
CA GLY A 69 9.97 24.58 16.33
C GLY A 69 10.33 23.62 15.20
N TYR A 70 11.32 23.98 14.37
CA TYR A 70 11.77 23.14 13.25
C TYR A 70 12.85 22.12 13.61
N LYS A 71 13.06 21.84 14.91
CA LYS A 71 14.07 20.87 15.36
C LYS A 71 13.55 19.43 15.31
N SER A 72 12.24 19.24 15.41
CA SER A 72 11.58 17.95 15.31
C SER A 72 10.96 17.78 13.93
N ARG A 73 11.19 16.64 13.28
CA ARG A 73 10.71 16.36 11.93
C ARG A 73 9.81 15.13 11.91
N PHE A 74 8.50 15.34 11.81
CA PHE A 74 7.50 14.27 11.70
C PHE A 74 7.13 13.91 10.25
N GLY A 75 7.46 14.77 9.29
CA GLY A 75 6.97 14.65 7.93
C GLY A 75 7.45 13.39 7.22
N ILE A 76 6.59 12.77 6.42
CA ILE A 76 7.02 11.76 5.42
C ILE A 76 7.67 12.43 4.19
N ILE A 77 7.54 13.75 4.06
CA ILE A 77 8.22 14.60 3.08
C ILE A 77 9.18 15.54 3.81
N TYR A 78 10.45 15.54 3.39
CA TYR A 78 11.46 16.45 3.89
C TYR A 78 11.25 17.85 3.32
N THR A 79 11.23 18.86 4.19
CA THR A 79 11.17 20.28 3.79
C THR A 79 12.54 20.91 4.01
N ASP A 80 13.15 21.41 2.94
CA ASP A 80 14.41 22.15 2.99
C ASP A 80 14.14 23.63 3.31
N TYR A 81 14.34 23.99 4.57
CA TYR A 81 14.10 25.36 5.05
C TYR A 81 15.10 26.39 4.52
N VAL A 82 16.25 25.96 4.00
CA VAL A 82 17.29 26.86 3.45
C VAL A 82 17.10 27.03 1.95
N ASN A 83 16.71 25.97 1.25
CA ASN A 83 16.52 25.98 -0.20
C ASN A 83 15.05 26.20 -0.59
N ASN A 84 14.54 27.42 -0.35
CA ASN A 84 13.21 27.86 -0.81
C ASN A 84 12.05 26.91 -0.47
N LEU A 85 12.09 26.26 0.70
CA LEU A 85 11.07 25.29 1.12
C LEU A 85 10.87 24.14 0.11
N THR A 86 11.95 23.72 -0.56
CA THR A 86 11.89 22.60 -1.52
C THR A 86 11.53 21.31 -0.80
N ARG A 87 10.65 20.49 -1.40
CA ARG A 87 10.15 19.24 -0.83
C ARG A 87 10.80 18.02 -1.47
N TYR A 88 11.19 17.06 -0.64
CA TYR A 88 11.79 15.80 -1.08
C TYR A 88 11.08 14.63 -0.42
N MET A 89 10.67 13.63 -1.20
CA MET A 89 10.05 12.43 -0.65
C MET A 89 11.06 11.63 0.17
N LYS A 90 10.71 11.31 1.42
CA LYS A 90 11.49 10.40 2.25
C LYS A 90 11.17 8.94 1.90
N SER A 91 11.96 8.02 2.44
CA SER A 91 11.75 6.57 2.25
C SER A 91 10.37 6.13 2.76
N SER A 92 9.87 6.76 3.83
CA SER A 92 8.50 6.59 4.34
C SER A 92 7.42 6.99 3.34
N ALA A 93 7.57 8.11 2.62
CA ALA A 93 6.61 8.50 1.58
C ALA A 93 6.57 7.48 0.44
N PHE A 94 7.73 7.03 -0.04
CA PHE A 94 7.80 5.97 -1.05
C PHE A 94 7.17 4.65 -0.56
N TRP A 95 7.38 4.32 0.71
CA TRP A 95 6.78 3.14 1.32
C TRP A 95 5.25 3.25 1.38
N PHE A 96 4.69 4.37 1.86
CA PHE A 96 3.24 4.59 1.87
C PHE A 96 2.65 4.53 0.47
N ALA A 97 3.31 5.17 -0.52
CA ALA A 97 2.87 5.12 -1.91
C ALA A 97 2.83 3.69 -2.47
N LYS A 98 3.77 2.83 -2.07
CA LYS A 98 3.76 1.40 -2.45
C LYS A 98 2.70 0.62 -1.67
N PHE A 99 2.55 0.87 -0.37
CA PHE A 99 1.61 0.19 0.51
C PHE A 99 0.15 0.45 0.11
N LEU A 100 -0.17 1.66 -0.32
CA LEU A 100 -1.52 2.07 -0.73
C LEU A 100 -1.87 1.70 -2.17
N LYS A 101 -0.91 1.19 -2.96
CA LYS A 101 -1.21 0.72 -4.32
C LYS A 101 -2.15 -0.48 -4.26
N PRO A 102 -3.27 -0.46 -5.01
CA PRO A 102 -4.14 -1.62 -5.10
C PRO A 102 -3.37 -2.81 -5.67
N SER A 103 -3.51 -3.98 -5.06
CA SER A 103 -3.14 -5.22 -5.75
C SER A 103 -4.12 -5.40 -6.91
N LEU A 104 -3.60 -5.47 -8.14
CA LEU A 104 -4.42 -5.89 -9.28
C LEU A 104 -5.04 -7.25 -8.95
N PRO A 105 -6.34 -7.48 -9.23
CA PRO A 105 -6.95 -8.78 -9.03
C PRO A 105 -6.17 -9.82 -9.84
N THR A 106 -5.56 -10.77 -9.14
CA THR A 106 -5.01 -11.97 -9.77
C THR A 106 -6.17 -12.70 -10.44
N SER A 107 -6.18 -12.75 -11.77
CA SER A 107 -7.16 -13.50 -12.54
C SER A 107 -7.24 -14.95 -12.04
N PRO A 108 -8.43 -15.51 -11.80
CA PRO A 108 -8.54 -16.89 -11.36
C PRO A 108 -8.06 -17.83 -12.47
N THR A 109 -7.27 -18.79 -12.02
CA THR A 109 -6.73 -19.97 -12.70
C THR A 109 -7.70 -20.56 -13.74
N SER A 110 -7.21 -20.83 -14.95
CA SER A 110 -7.93 -21.55 -16.00
C SER A 110 -8.50 -22.88 -15.48
N ASP A 111 -9.82 -22.98 -15.40
CA ASP A 111 -10.56 -24.19 -15.07
C ASP A 111 -10.32 -25.24 -16.18
N LYS A 112 -9.72 -26.38 -15.80
CA LYS A 112 -9.59 -27.55 -16.67
C LYS A 112 -10.95 -28.24 -16.78
N ARG A 113 -11.80 -27.75 -17.66
CA ARG A 113 -12.97 -28.49 -18.16
C ARG A 113 -13.02 -28.41 -19.67
N GLN A 114 -12.18 -29.23 -20.32
CA GLN A 114 -12.45 -29.63 -21.70
C GLN A 114 -13.49 -30.76 -21.66
N ASP A 115 -14.65 -30.40 -22.19
CA ASP A 115 -15.85 -31.20 -22.43
C ASP A 115 -15.53 -32.56 -23.07
N GLU A 116 -15.92 -33.65 -22.41
CA GLU A 116 -16.14 -34.99 -23.01
C GLU A 116 -17.41 -35.02 -23.90
N ARG A 117 -17.60 -34.02 -24.78
CA ARG A 117 -18.73 -33.98 -25.73
C ARG A 117 -18.22 -34.04 -27.16
N GLY A 118 -17.68 -35.20 -27.51
CA GLY A 118 -17.18 -35.49 -28.85
C GLY A 118 -17.19 -36.96 -29.23
N ARG A 119 -18.13 -37.77 -28.73
CA ARG A 119 -18.35 -39.14 -29.23
C ARG A 119 -19.83 -39.51 -29.21
N LYS A 120 -20.48 -39.33 -30.36
CA LYS A 120 -21.59 -40.12 -30.95
C LYS A 120 -22.54 -39.20 -31.69
N CYS A 121 -22.26 -38.95 -32.97
CA CYS A 121 -23.32 -38.81 -33.96
C CYS A 121 -22.76 -38.95 -35.37
N GLU A 122 -22.36 -40.15 -35.77
CA GLU A 122 -22.34 -40.51 -37.19
C GLU A 122 -22.37 -42.04 -37.34
N SER A 123 -23.59 -42.58 -37.32
CA SER A 123 -23.85 -43.92 -37.80
C SER A 123 -25.24 -43.96 -38.41
N ARG A 124 -25.28 -43.86 -39.75
CA ARG A 124 -26.19 -44.54 -40.69
C ARG A 124 -26.40 -43.72 -41.96
N LYS A 125 -25.63 -44.03 -43.01
CA LYS A 125 -26.18 -44.07 -44.38
C LYS A 125 -25.79 -45.41 -45.00
N ARG A 126 -26.82 -46.17 -45.38
CA ARG A 126 -26.76 -47.51 -45.96
C ARG A 126 -26.81 -47.39 -47.49
N LYS A 127 -25.96 -48.21 -48.14
CA LYS A 127 -26.06 -48.93 -49.43
C LYS A 127 -26.39 -48.18 -50.74
N ALA A 128 -25.55 -48.45 -51.74
CA ALA A 128 -25.73 -48.28 -53.18
C ALA A 128 -26.79 -49.25 -53.77
N PRO A 129 -27.19 -49.11 -55.05
CA PRO A 129 -26.42 -49.76 -56.15
C PRO A 129 -26.39 -49.00 -57.51
N GLU A 130 -25.71 -49.64 -58.47
CA GLU A 130 -25.29 -49.28 -59.83
C GLU A 130 -26.39 -49.20 -60.94
N ASN A 131 -25.93 -48.77 -62.13
CA ASN A 131 -26.44 -48.92 -63.52
C ASN A 131 -27.46 -47.84 -63.96
N VAL A 132 -27.28 -47.12 -65.08
CA VAL A 132 -26.94 -47.51 -66.47
C VAL A 132 -26.02 -46.48 -67.13
#